data_AF-A0A7Y4B6K0-F1
#
_entry.id   AF-A0A7Y4B6K0-F1
#
_cell.length_a   1.000
_cell.length_b   1.000
_cell.length_c   1.000
_cell.angle_alpha   90.00
_cell.angle_beta   90.00
_cell.angle_gamma   90.00
#
_symmetry.space_group_name_H-M   'P 1'
#
loop_
_entity.id
_entity.type
_entity.pdbx_description
1 polymer ?
#
loop_
_entity_poly.entity_id
_entity_poly.type
_entity_poly.pdbx_seq_one_letter_code
_entity_poly.pdbx_strand_id
1 'polypeptide(L)'
;MKKLMTTTVLVLAASSVQAENPKNDVTLKLSANTVPCYGNVAGMCEQDGESFTHNQFVSIVSGEPSLVKSIHYFSNRDDKIILEYTTLEMDYIERMANVIGIESLNYTSVLGLDGGRSDYLEQQKLIVQKDCPKKNGCQPLIEFINNLAR
;
A
#
# COMPACT_ATOMS: atom_id res chain seq x y z
N MET A 1 64.01 4.35 25.00
CA MET A 1 62.77 3.74 24.51
C MET A 1 61.59 4.41 25.21
N LYS A 2 60.87 5.31 24.53
CA LYS A 2 59.74 6.08 25.10
C LYS A 2 58.43 5.34 24.78
N LYS A 3 57.66 5.01 25.82
CA LYS A 3 56.32 4.40 25.72
C LYS A 3 55.33 5.46 25.21
N LEU A 4 54.65 5.16 24.11
CA LEU A 4 53.51 5.94 23.64
C LEU A 4 52.24 5.21 24.14
N MET A 5 51.45 5.89 24.97
CA MET A 5 50.11 5.43 25.35
C MET A 5 49.11 6.00 24.34
N THR A 6 48.39 5.12 23.65
CA THR A 6 47.31 5.50 22.74
C THR A 6 46.00 5.52 23.53
N THR A 7 45.43 6.70 23.71
CA THR A 7 44.12 6.91 24.33
C THR A 7 43.05 6.72 23.26
N THR A 8 42.23 5.67 23.39
CA THR A 8 41.09 5.42 22.50
C THR A 8 39.94 6.36 22.87
N VAL A 9 39.65 7.35 22.05
CA VAL A 9 38.47 8.21 22.19
C VAL A 9 37.30 7.49 21.51
N LEU A 10 36.33 7.05 22.31
CA LEU A 10 35.06 6.51 21.87
C LEU A 10 34.20 7.68 21.36
N VAL A 11 34.06 7.82 20.04
CA VAL A 11 33.10 8.77 19.45
C VAL A 11 31.77 8.03 19.29
N LEU A 12 30.80 8.34 20.16
CA LEU A 12 29.41 7.96 19.97
C LEU A 12 28.84 8.77 18.80
N ALA A 13 28.76 8.16 17.62
CA ALA A 13 27.92 8.67 16.55
C ALA A 13 26.46 8.34 16.90
N ALA A 14 25.74 9.33 17.41
CA ALA A 14 24.28 9.26 17.50
C ALA A 14 23.71 9.33 16.08
N SER A 15 23.40 8.19 15.48
CA SER A 15 22.60 8.13 14.26
C SER A 15 21.17 8.51 14.62
N SER A 16 20.75 9.71 14.23
CA SER A 16 19.35 10.10 14.17
C SER A 16 18.66 9.20 13.15
N VAL A 17 18.01 8.13 13.64
CA VAL A 17 17.07 7.34 12.84
C VAL A 17 15.88 8.25 12.58
N GLN A 18 15.88 8.86 11.39
CA GLN A 18 14.70 9.51 10.86
C GLN A 18 13.70 8.38 10.61
N ALA A 19 12.62 8.38 11.39
CA ALA A 19 11.52 7.44 11.21
C ALA A 19 10.92 7.68 9.82
N GLU A 20 11.40 6.93 8.83
CA GLU A 20 10.67 6.74 7.60
C GLU A 20 9.34 6.09 7.99
N ASN A 21 8.24 6.80 7.76
CA ASN A 21 6.92 6.19 7.73
C ASN A 21 7.03 4.93 6.87
N PRO A 22 6.64 3.75 7.35
CA PRO A 22 6.63 2.57 6.52
C PRO A 22 5.60 2.83 5.42
N LYS A 23 6.07 3.27 4.25
CA LYS A 23 5.33 3.13 3.02
C LYS A 23 5.15 1.63 2.86
N ASN A 24 3.93 1.16 3.15
CA ASN A 24 3.48 -0.19 2.86
C ASN A 24 3.33 -0.40 1.34
N ASP A 25 4.18 0.25 0.54
CA ASP A 25 4.44 -0.12 -0.83
C ASP A 25 5.20 -1.45 -0.75
N VAL A 26 4.44 -2.54 -0.63
CA VAL A 26 4.97 -3.88 -0.84
C VAL A 26 5.45 -3.90 -2.29
N THR A 27 6.70 -3.49 -2.49
CA THR A 27 7.40 -3.61 -3.76
C THR A 27 7.75 -5.08 -3.88
N LEU A 28 6.73 -5.88 -4.20
CA LEU A 28 6.89 -7.29 -4.47
C LEU A 28 7.71 -7.36 -5.76
N LYS A 29 9.02 -7.55 -5.62
CA LYS A 29 9.92 -7.88 -6.74
C LYS A 29 9.55 -9.28 -7.21
N LEU A 30 8.44 -9.36 -7.95
CA LEU A 30 8.16 -10.50 -8.81
C LEU A 30 9.38 -10.65 -9.74
N SER A 31 9.78 -11.90 -10.03
CA SER A 31 10.77 -12.11 -11.09
C SER A 31 10.27 -11.37 -12.32
N ALA A 32 11.19 -10.71 -13.05
CA ALA A 32 10.87 -10.00 -14.28
C ALA A 32 10.40 -11.00 -15.35
N ASN A 33 9.20 -11.54 -15.17
CA ASN A 33 8.51 -12.34 -16.15
C ASN A 33 7.92 -11.30 -17.09
N THR A 34 8.70 -11.07 -18.14
CA THR A 34 8.41 -10.15 -19.21
C THR A 34 7.16 -10.65 -19.90
N VAL A 35 6.03 -10.00 -19.66
CA VAL A 35 4.80 -10.37 -20.35
C VAL A 35 4.71 -9.54 -21.61
N PRO A 36 4.64 -10.18 -22.79
CA PRO A 36 4.41 -9.47 -24.03
C PRO A 36 2.97 -8.94 -23.98
N CYS A 37 2.80 -7.69 -23.55
CA CYS A 37 1.49 -7.02 -23.56
C CYS A 37 1.17 -6.42 -24.93
N TYR A 38 1.41 -7.24 -25.97
CA TYR A 38 1.02 -7.06 -27.37
C TYR A 38 0.45 -8.38 -27.87
N GLY A 39 -0.57 -8.87 -27.15
CA GLY A 39 -1.40 -9.95 -27.69
C GLY A 39 -2.11 -9.53 -28.97
N ASN A 40 -2.92 -10.43 -29.52
CA ASN A 40 -3.77 -10.14 -30.68
C ASN A 40 -4.73 -8.94 -30.49
N VAL A 41 -4.93 -8.48 -29.24
CA VAL A 41 -5.77 -7.34 -28.87
C VAL A 41 -4.95 -6.25 -28.18
N ALA A 42 -5.03 -5.02 -28.71
CA ALA A 42 -4.33 -3.86 -28.14
C ALA A 42 -4.76 -3.58 -26.70
N GLY A 43 -3.78 -3.34 -25.82
CA GLY A 43 -4.03 -3.07 -24.39
C GLY A 43 -4.29 -4.32 -23.54
N MET A 44 -4.06 -5.51 -24.09
CA MET A 44 -4.15 -6.80 -23.39
C MET A 44 -2.81 -7.54 -23.44
N CYS A 45 -2.58 -8.35 -22.42
CA CYS A 45 -1.47 -9.31 -22.38
C CYS A 45 -1.94 -10.68 -22.89
N GLU A 46 -1.04 -11.45 -23.48
CA GLU A 46 -1.37 -12.78 -24.01
C GLU A 46 -0.52 -13.85 -23.34
N GLN A 47 -1.18 -14.93 -22.92
CA GLN A 47 -0.54 -16.12 -22.40
C GLN A 47 -1.30 -17.36 -22.90
N ASP A 48 -0.57 -18.34 -23.45
CA ASP A 48 -1.14 -19.59 -23.98
C ASP A 48 -2.27 -19.42 -25.02
N GLY A 49 -2.24 -18.30 -25.77
CA GLY A 49 -3.25 -17.95 -26.78
C GLY A 49 -4.51 -17.26 -26.22
N GLU A 50 -4.59 -17.07 -24.90
CA GLU A 50 -5.67 -16.32 -24.25
C GLU A 50 -5.24 -14.88 -23.96
N SER A 51 -6.16 -13.93 -24.19
CA SER A 51 -5.94 -12.50 -23.92
C SER A 51 -6.50 -12.11 -22.55
N PHE A 52 -5.69 -11.41 -21.77
CA PHE A 52 -5.99 -10.94 -20.42
C PHE A 52 -5.79 -9.43 -20.32
N THR A 53 -6.67 -8.76 -19.58
CA THR A 53 -6.42 -7.39 -19.15
C THR A 53 -5.24 -7.33 -18.17
N HIS A 54 -4.60 -6.17 -18.03
CA HIS A 54 -3.50 -6.01 -17.06
C HIS A 54 -3.93 -6.37 -15.62
N ASN A 55 -5.16 -6.03 -15.22
CA ASN A 55 -5.71 -6.39 -13.90
C ASN A 55 -5.84 -7.90 -13.72
N GLN A 56 -6.34 -8.62 -14.74
CA GLN A 56 -6.42 -10.08 -14.71
C GLN A 56 -5.01 -10.68 -14.62
N PHE A 57 -4.09 -10.18 -15.43
CA PHE A 57 -2.71 -10.65 -15.41
C PHE A 57 -2.07 -10.50 -14.03
N VAL A 58 -2.12 -9.31 -13.42
CA VAL A 58 -1.53 -9.12 -12.07
C VAL A 58 -2.27 -9.91 -10.99
N SER A 59 -3.58 -10.13 -11.14
CA SER A 59 -4.34 -10.98 -10.20
C SER A 59 -3.95 -12.46 -10.29
N ILE A 60 -3.68 -12.94 -11.51
CA ILE A 60 -3.19 -14.31 -11.73
C ILE A 60 -1.80 -14.49 -11.11
N VAL A 61 -0.89 -13.53 -11.35
CA VAL A 61 0.49 -13.61 -10.87
C VAL A 61 0.60 -13.43 -9.36
N SER A 62 -0.19 -12.54 -8.77
CA SER A 62 -0.20 -12.33 -7.31
C SER A 62 -0.95 -13.44 -6.55
N GLY A 63 -1.82 -14.20 -7.24
CA GLY A 63 -2.68 -15.19 -6.61
C GLY A 63 -3.86 -14.59 -5.84
N GLU A 64 -4.09 -13.28 -5.95
CA GLU A 64 -5.21 -12.61 -5.29
C GLU A 64 -5.78 -11.46 -6.14
N PRO A 65 -7.06 -11.09 -5.97
CA PRO A 65 -7.67 -10.00 -6.73
C PRO A 65 -6.87 -8.69 -6.61
N SER A 66 -6.45 -8.16 -7.75
CA SER A 66 -5.47 -7.06 -7.84
C SER A 66 -5.84 -6.03 -8.91
N LEU A 67 -5.35 -4.80 -8.74
CA LEU A 67 -5.56 -3.67 -9.65
C LEU A 67 -4.22 -3.05 -10.02
N VAL A 68 -4.06 -2.74 -11.31
CA VAL A 68 -2.95 -1.95 -11.81
C VAL A 68 -3.17 -0.47 -11.45
N LYS A 69 -2.19 0.12 -10.77
CA LYS A 69 -2.16 1.54 -10.40
C LYS A 69 -1.52 2.39 -11.50
N SER A 70 -0.51 1.86 -12.17
CA SER A 70 0.23 2.58 -13.21
C SER A 70 0.86 1.60 -14.21
N ILE A 71 1.11 2.11 -15.42
CA ILE A 71 1.77 1.38 -16.50
C ILE A 71 2.93 2.26 -16.97
N HIS A 72 4.15 1.73 -16.91
CA HIS A 72 5.34 2.42 -17.41
C HIS A 72 5.85 1.75 -18.68
N TYR A 73 5.96 2.55 -19.73
CA TYR A 73 6.49 2.14 -21.03
C TYR A 73 7.97 2.50 -21.14
N PHE A 74 8.74 1.65 -21.82
CA PHE A 74 10.13 1.95 -22.13
C PHE A 74 10.20 2.81 -23.40
N SER A 75 10.98 3.89 -23.38
CA SER A 75 11.04 4.82 -24.52
C SER A 75 11.59 4.20 -25.81
N ASN A 76 12.43 3.18 -25.70
CA ASN A 76 13.13 2.57 -26.83
C ASN A 76 12.70 1.12 -27.10
N ARG A 77 11.66 0.64 -26.42
CA ARG A 77 11.23 -0.75 -26.45
C ARG A 77 9.73 -0.83 -26.28
N ASP A 78 9.06 -1.38 -27.28
CA ASP A 78 7.64 -1.67 -27.25
C ASP A 78 7.39 -3.02 -26.58
N ASP A 79 8.18 -4.06 -26.82
CA ASP A 79 8.01 -5.43 -26.32
C ASP A 79 7.82 -5.64 -24.79
N LYS A 80 8.04 -4.63 -23.94
CA LYS A 80 7.89 -4.75 -22.47
C LYS A 80 7.27 -3.51 -21.85
N ILE A 81 6.64 -3.72 -20.69
CA ILE A 81 6.11 -2.68 -19.81
C ILE A 81 6.43 -3.03 -18.36
N ILE A 82 6.33 -2.05 -17.46
CA ILE A 82 6.29 -2.27 -16.00
C ILE A 82 4.88 -1.95 -15.53
N LEU A 83 4.29 -2.88 -14.77
CA LEU A 83 2.99 -2.70 -14.13
C LEU A 83 3.22 -2.50 -12.62
N GLU A 84 2.82 -1.35 -12.09
CA GLU A 84 2.68 -1.20 -10.64
C GLU A 84 1.25 -1.58 -10.27
N TYR A 85 1.08 -2.41 -9.27
CA TYR A 85 -0.23 -2.92 -8.87
C TYR A 85 -0.37 -2.95 -7.35
N THR A 86 -1.63 -3.00 -6.90
CA THR A 86 -2.02 -3.20 -5.51
C THR A 86 -3.07 -4.31 -5.45
N THR A 87 -3.22 -4.96 -4.30
CA THR A 87 -4.31 -5.90 -4.08
C THR A 87 -5.60 -5.11 -3.84
N LEU A 88 -6.77 -5.70 -4.15
CA LEU A 88 -8.05 -5.06 -3.84
C LEU A 88 -8.21 -4.77 -2.34
N GLU A 89 -7.64 -5.63 -1.50
CA GLU A 89 -7.60 -5.45 -0.05
C GLU A 89 -6.82 -4.18 0.33
N MET A 90 -5.59 -4.03 -0.17
CA MET A 90 -4.75 -2.88 0.15
C MET A 90 -5.32 -1.57 -0.43
N ASP A 91 -5.83 -1.59 -1.66
CA ASP A 91 -6.52 -0.42 -2.24
C ASP A 91 -7.72 0.01 -1.38
N TYR A 92 -8.52 -0.96 -0.92
CA TYR A 92 -9.64 -0.68 -0.04
C TYR A 92 -9.18 -0.06 1.29
N ILE A 93 -8.17 -0.64 1.92
CA ILE A 93 -7.60 -0.15 3.19
C ILE A 93 -7.13 1.30 3.03
N GLU A 94 -6.34 1.59 1.99
CA GLU A 94 -5.79 2.94 1.74
C GLU A 94 -6.88 3.97 1.48
N ARG A 95 -7.82 3.68 0.56
CA ARG A 95 -8.90 4.61 0.23
C ARG A 95 -9.77 4.90 1.45
N MET A 96 -10.16 3.86 2.19
CA MET A 96 -11.00 4.02 3.36
C MET A 96 -10.25 4.69 4.51
N ALA A 97 -8.98 4.38 4.75
CA ALA A 97 -8.18 5.09 5.75
C ALA A 97 -8.12 6.59 5.46
N ASN A 98 -7.91 6.98 4.20
CA ASN A 98 -7.88 8.39 3.80
C ASN A 98 -9.25 9.07 4.01
N VAL A 99 -10.34 8.45 3.55
CA VAL A 99 -11.70 8.98 3.72
C VAL A 99 -12.05 9.12 5.19
N ILE A 100 -11.86 8.05 5.98
CA ILE A 100 -12.20 8.03 7.40
C ILE A 100 -11.34 9.03 8.17
N GLY A 101 -10.04 9.09 7.86
CA GLY A 101 -9.11 10.03 8.49
C GLY A 101 -9.55 11.47 8.30
N ILE A 102 -9.82 11.88 7.05
CA ILE A 102 -10.27 13.24 6.72
C ILE A 102 -11.63 13.53 7.34
N GLU A 103 -12.63 12.68 7.14
CA GLU A 103 -13.99 12.94 7.62
C GLU A 103 -14.06 12.94 9.14
N SER A 104 -13.26 12.14 9.84
CA SER A 104 -13.21 12.16 11.31
C SER A 104 -12.84 13.53 11.89
N LEU A 105 -12.09 14.35 11.14
CA LEU A 105 -11.75 15.72 11.52
C LEU A 105 -12.96 16.67 11.45
N ASN A 106 -13.93 16.40 10.58
CA ASN A 106 -15.16 17.19 10.49
C ASN A 106 -16.10 16.94 11.68
N TYR A 107 -15.96 15.79 12.34
CA TYR A 107 -16.71 15.44 13.54
C TYR A 107 -16.00 15.83 14.84
N THR A 108 -14.79 16.42 14.76
CA THR A 108 -14.13 16.98 15.94
C THR A 108 -14.80 18.31 16.27
N SER A 109 -15.56 18.32 17.36
CA SER A 109 -16.32 19.48 17.81
C SER A 109 -15.42 20.68 18.08
N VAL A 110 -15.71 21.83 17.46
CA VAL A 110 -15.12 23.15 17.80
C VAL A 110 -15.47 23.57 19.25
N LEU A 111 -16.40 22.86 19.91
CA LEU A 111 -16.93 23.16 21.25
C LEU A 111 -16.76 22.00 22.26
N GLY A 112 -15.95 20.97 21.96
CA GLY A 112 -15.59 19.92 22.92
C GLY A 112 -16.67 18.87 23.25
N LEU A 113 -17.70 18.71 22.41
CA LEU A 113 -18.68 17.61 22.53
C LEU A 113 -18.32 16.47 21.56
N ASP A 114 -17.59 15.47 22.06
CA ASP A 114 -16.97 14.38 21.28
C ASP A 114 -17.94 13.30 20.74
N GLY A 115 -19.25 13.41 21.03
CA GLY A 115 -20.23 12.37 20.70
C GLY A 115 -20.32 12.04 19.20
N GLY A 116 -20.25 13.06 18.33
CA GLY A 116 -20.39 12.86 16.88
C GLY A 116 -19.21 12.09 16.25
N ARG A 117 -17.99 12.26 16.77
CA ARG A 117 -16.81 11.57 16.25
C ARG A 117 -16.81 10.10 16.65
N SER A 118 -17.15 9.81 17.90
CA SER A 118 -17.24 8.42 18.38
C SER A 118 -18.29 7.63 17.58
N ASP A 119 -19.49 8.18 17.40
CA ASP A 119 -20.56 7.54 16.64
C ASP A 119 -20.16 7.29 15.18
N TYR A 120 -19.51 8.29 14.54
CA TYR A 120 -18.98 8.15 13.19
C TYR A 120 -17.97 7.01 13.10
N LEU A 121 -16.97 6.96 13.99
CA LEU A 121 -15.90 5.96 13.95
C LEU A 121 -16.46 4.54 14.19
N GLU A 122 -17.43 4.36 15.09
CA GLU A 122 -18.10 3.07 15.29
C GLU A 122 -18.88 2.61 14.05
N GLN A 123 -19.58 3.52 13.37
CA GLN A 123 -20.24 3.20 12.10
C GLN A 123 -19.23 2.77 11.02
N GLN A 124 -18.07 3.44 10.95
CA GLN A 124 -17.04 3.06 9.99
C GLN A 124 -16.45 1.67 10.28
N LYS A 125 -16.30 1.26 11.55
CA LYS A 125 -15.88 -0.11 11.88
C LYS A 125 -16.85 -1.15 11.33
N LEU A 126 -18.16 -0.91 11.48
CA LEU A 126 -19.19 -1.82 10.97
C LEU A 126 -19.16 -1.93 9.44
N ILE A 127 -18.99 -0.80 8.74
CA ILE A 127 -18.85 -0.77 7.28
C ILE A 127 -17.61 -1.56 6.87
N VAL A 128 -16.45 -1.31 7.49
CA VAL A 128 -15.20 -2.00 7.17
C VAL A 128 -15.29 -3.51 7.41
N GLN A 129 -15.92 -3.95 8.50
CA GLN A 129 -16.12 -5.39 8.76
C GLN A 129 -17.01 -6.07 7.71
N LYS A 130 -18.00 -5.35 7.18
CA LYS A 130 -18.95 -5.86 6.20
C LYS A 130 -18.38 -5.89 4.78
N ASP A 131 -17.73 -4.81 4.37
CA ASP A 131 -17.38 -4.56 2.97
C ASP A 131 -15.90 -4.89 2.64
N CYS A 132 -15.14 -5.39 3.62
CA CYS A 132 -13.75 -5.79 3.39
C CYS A 132 -13.63 -6.85 2.28
N PRO A 133 -12.78 -6.63 1.25
CA PRO A 133 -12.62 -7.57 0.13
C PRO A 133 -12.13 -8.97 0.52
N LYS A 134 -11.51 -9.10 1.70
CA LYS A 134 -10.93 -10.35 2.20
C LYS A 134 -11.32 -10.56 3.65
N LYS A 135 -11.79 -11.77 3.97
CA LYS A 135 -12.16 -12.12 5.34
C LYS A 135 -10.96 -11.89 6.27
N ASN A 136 -11.16 -11.06 7.29
CA ASN A 136 -10.14 -10.64 8.26
C ASN A 136 -8.93 -9.86 7.69
N GLY A 137 -8.96 -9.44 6.41
CA GLY A 137 -7.85 -8.69 5.79
C GLY A 137 -7.76 -7.25 6.28
N CYS A 138 -8.90 -6.59 6.51
CA CYS A 138 -8.95 -5.17 6.87
C CYS A 138 -8.70 -4.89 8.36
N GLN A 139 -8.08 -5.82 9.10
CA GLN A 139 -7.71 -5.61 10.50
C GLN A 139 -6.82 -4.34 10.70
N PRO A 140 -5.84 -4.04 9.84
CA PRO A 140 -5.05 -2.81 9.96
C PRO A 140 -5.91 -1.54 9.90
N LEU A 141 -6.98 -1.53 9.09
CA LEU A 141 -7.90 -0.40 9.00
C LEU A 141 -8.74 -0.26 10.27
N ILE A 142 -9.18 -1.38 10.87
CA ILE A 142 -9.89 -1.36 12.16
C ILE A 142 -8.99 -0.79 13.26
N GLU A 143 -7.71 -1.16 13.28
CA GLU A 143 -6.72 -0.61 14.22
C GLU A 143 -6.49 0.88 14.00
N PHE A 144 -6.40 1.33 12.74
CA PHE A 144 -6.36 2.74 12.40
C PHE A 144 -7.56 3.50 12.96
N ILE A 145 -8.79 3.00 12.77
CA ILE A 145 -10.01 3.61 13.31
C ILE A 145 -9.97 3.67 14.84
N ASN A 146 -9.52 2.60 15.51
CA ASN A 146 -9.36 2.58 16.96
C ASN A 146 -8.36 3.64 17.46
N ASN A 147 -7.29 3.90 16.70
CA ASN A 147 -6.32 4.93 17.04
C ASN A 147 -6.88 6.35 16.85
N LEU A 148 -7.78 6.56 15.89
CA LEU A 148 -8.48 7.84 15.74
C LEU A 148 -9.47 8.13 16.89
N ALA A 149 -9.93 7.09 17.59
CA ALA A 149 -10.85 7.23 18.72
C ALA A 149 -10.16 7.53 20.06
N ARG A 150 -8.82 7.51 20.09
CA ARG A 150 -8.00 7.84 21.27
C ARG A 150 -7.64 9.32 21.30
#